data_AF-A0A127FAH7-F1
#
_entry.id   AF-A0A127FAH7-F1
#
_cell.length_a   1.000
_cell.length_b   1.000
_cell.length_c   1.000
_cell.angle_alpha   90.00
_cell.angle_beta   90.00
_cell.angle_gamma   90.00
#
_symmetry.space_group_name_H-M   'P 1'
#
loop_
_entity.id
_entity.type
_entity.pdbx_description
1 polymer ?
#
loop_
_entity_poly.entity_id
_entity_poly.type
_entity_poly.pdbx_seq_one_letter_code
_entity_poly.pdbx_strand_id
1 'polypeptide(L)'
;MVLSGTSKDLALLRRFTPLNGMRPEALVALARRTRRLQAPKGRLLFSEGEEHKRTYYLLSGTVELLAEGEVVTLVGSGTPKSKVPLAHALPRPYSAVVVSDRIEYLLIDSEFLDVVVTWDQTGSYKVTELQGIEEDAAGADDWMTALLRTRAFHKVPPANIQAVFMRLERVEHRAGDIVIKQGEEGEYFYVVANGRCAVTRETPLTRSGVRLAELTMGDTFGEEALISDAPRNATVSMLTDGSLMRLSKKDFRQLLHEPLLNWIDYAQARQVTSSGGQWIDVRLPAEFEHYHADDALNIPAHSLRLKMKSLDRNRRYVVCCDTGRRSSACAYLLSERGFDVSVLRDGLGTTEIALKALAPQ
;
A
#
# COMPACT_ATOMS: atom_id res chain seq x y z
N MET A 1 -24.45 -7.11 -4.33
CA MET A 1 -24.68 -5.66 -4.18
C MET A 1 -23.63 -5.09 -3.23
N VAL A 2 -22.99 -3.97 -3.55
CA VAL A 2 -22.10 -3.26 -2.61
C VAL A 2 -22.99 -2.42 -1.69
N LEU A 3 -22.70 -2.37 -0.39
CA LEU A 3 -23.47 -1.51 0.52
C LEU A 3 -23.16 -0.03 0.24
N SER A 4 -24.16 0.83 0.40
CA SER A 4 -24.06 2.26 0.10
C SER A 4 -23.55 3.12 1.27
N GLY A 5 -23.48 2.55 2.48
CA GLY A 5 -23.14 3.30 3.70
C GLY A 5 -24.34 4.04 4.30
N THR A 6 -25.56 3.61 3.99
CA THR A 6 -26.77 4.18 4.59
C THR A 6 -26.90 3.80 6.06
N SER A 7 -27.78 4.49 6.80
CA SER A 7 -28.10 4.13 8.19
C SER A 7 -28.53 2.66 8.35
N LYS A 8 -29.23 2.10 7.36
CA LYS A 8 -29.61 0.68 7.32
C LYS A 8 -28.40 -0.24 7.15
N ASP A 9 -27.42 0.14 6.33
CA ASP A 9 -26.18 -0.62 6.13
C ASP A 9 -25.31 -0.62 7.40
N LEU A 10 -25.23 0.53 8.08
CA LEU A 10 -24.51 0.64 9.37
C LEU A 10 -25.17 -0.22 10.45
N ALA A 11 -26.49 -0.17 10.57
CA ALA A 11 -27.23 -1.02 11.49
C ALA A 11 -27.03 -2.51 11.20
N LEU A 12 -26.91 -2.89 9.91
CA LEU A 12 -26.57 -4.25 9.50
C LEU A 12 -25.16 -4.66 9.95
N LEU A 13 -24.15 -3.82 9.69
CA LEU A 13 -22.76 -4.11 10.06
C LEU A 13 -22.60 -4.23 11.58
N ARG A 14 -23.28 -3.40 12.37
CA ARG A 14 -23.24 -3.42 13.84
C ARG A 14 -23.74 -4.73 14.47
N ARG A 15 -24.32 -5.65 13.70
CA ARG A 15 -24.73 -6.97 14.19
C ARG A 15 -23.56 -7.93 14.38
N PHE A 16 -22.40 -7.62 13.81
CA PHE A 16 -21.24 -8.49 13.78
C PHE A 16 -20.10 -7.96 14.63
N THR A 17 -19.27 -8.84 15.19
CA THR A 17 -18.07 -8.51 15.95
C THR A 17 -16.86 -8.62 15.02
N PRO A 18 -15.91 -7.66 15.03
CA PRO A 18 -15.78 -6.51 15.93
C PRO A 18 -16.56 -5.24 15.50
N LEU A 19 -17.38 -5.32 14.45
CA LEU A 19 -18.02 -4.16 13.82
C LEU A 19 -19.02 -3.41 14.71
N ASN A 20 -19.62 -4.11 15.68
CA ASN A 20 -20.60 -3.58 16.62
C ASN A 20 -20.10 -2.41 17.47
N GLY A 21 -18.80 -2.42 17.81
CA GLY A 21 -18.16 -1.38 18.62
C GLY A 21 -17.69 -0.16 17.84
N MET A 22 -17.75 -0.20 16.50
CA MET A 22 -17.08 0.81 15.68
C MET A 22 -17.82 2.14 15.61
N ARG A 23 -17.05 3.23 15.44
CA ARG A 23 -17.58 4.57 15.18
C ARG A 23 -18.31 4.63 13.82
N PRO A 24 -19.33 5.49 13.67
CA PRO A 24 -20.12 5.59 12.44
C PRO A 24 -19.28 5.83 11.17
N GLU A 25 -18.25 6.65 11.24
CA GLU A 25 -17.40 7.02 10.11
C GLU A 25 -16.62 5.80 9.59
N ALA A 26 -16.05 5.01 10.51
CA ALA A 26 -15.37 3.76 10.21
C ALA A 26 -16.32 2.75 9.54
N LEU A 27 -17.57 2.69 9.99
CA LEU A 27 -18.59 1.80 9.42
C LEU A 27 -19.06 2.25 8.04
N VAL A 28 -19.14 3.56 7.76
CA VAL A 28 -19.46 4.07 6.41
C VAL A 28 -18.37 3.66 5.42
N ALA A 29 -17.10 3.85 5.78
CA ALA A 29 -15.97 3.44 4.95
C ALA A 29 -15.99 1.92 4.69
N LEU A 30 -16.26 1.12 5.73
CA LEU A 30 -16.38 -0.33 5.62
C LEU A 30 -17.57 -0.74 4.73
N ALA A 31 -18.73 -0.10 4.88
CA ALA A 31 -19.94 -0.41 4.12
C ALA A 31 -19.72 -0.25 2.62
N ARG A 32 -19.14 0.88 2.18
CA ARG A 32 -18.87 1.16 0.76
C ARG A 32 -17.97 0.14 0.05
N ARG A 33 -17.25 -0.70 0.81
CA ARG A 33 -16.40 -1.79 0.29
C ARG A 33 -16.90 -3.18 0.65
N THR A 34 -18.02 -3.28 1.38
CA THR A 34 -18.64 -4.54 1.76
C THR A 34 -19.61 -4.99 0.67
N ARG A 35 -19.45 -6.24 0.20
CA ARG A 35 -20.38 -6.85 -0.76
C ARG A 35 -21.37 -7.75 -0.02
N ARG A 36 -22.66 -7.49 -0.21
CA ARG A 36 -23.74 -8.41 0.13
C ARG A 36 -24.01 -9.34 -1.05
N LEU A 37 -23.89 -10.64 -0.81
CA LEU A 37 -23.97 -11.70 -1.82
C LEU A 37 -24.95 -12.79 -1.38
N GLN A 38 -25.34 -13.63 -2.34
CA GLN A 38 -26.21 -14.78 -2.17
C GLN A 38 -25.56 -16.02 -2.75
N ALA A 39 -25.80 -17.17 -2.15
CA ALA A 39 -25.31 -18.45 -2.64
C ALA A 39 -26.37 -19.55 -2.47
N PRO A 40 -26.54 -20.45 -3.47
CA PRO A 40 -27.46 -21.57 -3.38
C PRO A 40 -26.86 -22.73 -2.56
N LYS A 41 -27.71 -23.70 -2.21
CA LYS A 41 -27.30 -24.98 -1.62
C LYS A 41 -26.20 -25.67 -2.43
N GLY A 42 -25.23 -26.26 -1.73
CA GLY A 42 -24.08 -26.96 -2.29
C GLY A 42 -22.95 -26.03 -2.74
N ARG A 43 -23.12 -24.71 -2.70
CA ARG A 43 -22.05 -23.78 -3.07
C ARG A 43 -20.93 -23.79 -2.01
N LEU A 44 -19.70 -23.91 -2.47
CA LEU A 44 -18.49 -23.68 -1.67
C LEU A 44 -18.21 -22.18 -1.59
N LEU A 45 -18.11 -21.65 -0.36
CA LEU A 45 -17.77 -20.24 -0.10
C LEU A 45 -16.27 -20.02 -0.07
N PHE A 46 -15.54 -20.94 0.56
CA PHE A 46 -14.07 -21.00 0.61
C PHE A 46 -13.63 -22.43 0.92
N SER A 47 -12.40 -22.76 0.58
CA SER A 47 -11.81 -24.08 0.77
C SER A 47 -10.85 -24.13 1.96
N GLU A 48 -10.70 -25.32 2.55
CA GLU A 48 -9.59 -25.63 3.45
C GLU A 48 -8.25 -25.41 2.73
N GLY A 49 -7.27 -24.82 3.43
CA GLY A 49 -5.98 -24.42 2.87
C GLY A 49 -6.00 -23.12 2.05
N GLU A 50 -7.17 -22.49 1.84
CA GLU A 50 -7.24 -21.23 1.09
C GLU A 50 -6.51 -20.09 1.83
N GLU A 51 -5.70 -19.32 1.11
CA GLU A 51 -4.92 -18.18 1.65
C GLU A 51 -5.50 -16.81 1.27
N HIS A 52 -6.65 -16.79 0.58
CA HIS A 52 -7.27 -15.54 0.16
C HIS A 52 -7.79 -14.74 1.36
N LYS A 53 -7.36 -13.47 1.43
CA LYS A 53 -7.65 -12.51 2.49
C LYS A 53 -9.07 -11.92 2.37
N ARG A 54 -10.10 -12.73 2.59
CA ARG A 54 -11.51 -12.31 2.55
C ARG A 54 -12.26 -12.68 3.82
N THR A 55 -12.94 -11.74 4.44
CA THR A 55 -13.74 -11.98 5.64
C THR A 55 -15.20 -12.22 5.25
N TYR A 56 -15.78 -13.32 5.73
CA TYR A 56 -17.15 -13.73 5.46
C TYR A 56 -18.01 -13.62 6.72
N TYR A 57 -19.16 -12.93 6.62
CA TYR A 57 -20.16 -12.88 7.70
C TYR A 57 -21.49 -13.42 7.20
N LEU A 58 -22.10 -14.34 7.95
CA LEU A 58 -23.37 -14.96 7.57
C LEU A 58 -24.56 -14.08 7.97
N LEU A 59 -25.36 -13.64 6.99
CA LEU A 59 -26.57 -12.85 7.23
C LEU A 59 -27.81 -13.73 7.45
N SER A 60 -27.98 -14.77 6.64
CA SER A 60 -29.13 -15.68 6.68
C SER A 60 -28.79 -17.08 6.18
N GLY A 61 -29.54 -18.08 6.67
CA GLY A 61 -29.39 -19.49 6.30
C GLY A 61 -28.26 -20.19 7.06
N THR A 62 -27.78 -21.31 6.54
CA THR A 62 -26.86 -22.21 7.25
C THR A 62 -25.72 -22.69 6.35
N VAL A 63 -24.53 -22.74 6.92
CA VAL A 63 -23.31 -23.28 6.30
C VAL A 63 -22.69 -24.36 7.17
N GLU A 64 -22.13 -25.38 6.54
CA GLU A 64 -21.30 -26.40 7.19
C GLU A 64 -19.83 -26.08 6.99
N LEU A 65 -19.04 -26.26 8.06
CA LEU A 65 -17.60 -26.19 8.04
C LEU A 65 -17.04 -27.61 8.07
N LEU A 66 -16.24 -27.96 7.06
CA LEU A 66 -15.64 -29.28 6.90
C LEU A 66 -14.12 -29.21 7.07
N ALA A 67 -13.53 -30.20 7.74
CA ALA A 67 -12.07 -30.45 7.76
C ALA A 67 -11.83 -31.85 7.22
N GLU A 68 -10.88 -32.00 6.29
CA GLU A 68 -10.54 -33.29 5.67
C GLU A 68 -11.76 -34.01 5.05
N GLY A 69 -12.79 -33.25 4.65
CA GLY A 69 -14.04 -33.77 4.07
C GLY A 69 -15.13 -34.15 5.08
N GLU A 70 -14.83 -34.11 6.38
CA GLU A 70 -15.79 -34.42 7.45
C GLU A 70 -16.41 -33.15 8.04
N VAL A 71 -17.71 -33.21 8.38
CA VAL A 71 -18.44 -32.06 8.95
C VAL A 71 -18.00 -31.85 10.40
N VAL A 72 -17.27 -30.76 10.64
CA VAL A 72 -16.80 -30.40 11.99
C VAL A 72 -17.85 -29.59 12.74
N THR A 73 -18.48 -28.63 12.06
CA THR A 73 -19.49 -27.78 12.69
C THR A 73 -20.45 -27.16 11.71
N LEU A 74 -21.64 -26.80 12.21
CA LEU A 74 -22.69 -26.14 11.44
C LEU A 74 -22.94 -24.74 12.02
N VAL A 75 -22.96 -23.75 11.15
CA VAL A 75 -23.14 -22.33 11.50
C VAL A 75 -24.43 -21.83 10.87
N GLY A 76 -25.48 -21.71 11.70
CA GLY A 76 -26.76 -21.11 11.32
C GLY A 76 -26.80 -19.61 11.63
N SER A 77 -27.48 -18.83 10.80
CA SER A 77 -27.69 -17.40 11.03
C SER A 77 -28.41 -17.13 12.35
N GLY A 78 -28.00 -16.10 13.09
CA GLY A 78 -28.58 -15.74 14.39
C GLY A 78 -27.94 -16.47 15.58
N THR A 79 -27.14 -17.50 15.34
CA THR A 79 -26.32 -18.13 16.38
C THR A 79 -25.13 -17.25 16.78
N PRO A 80 -24.55 -17.41 17.98
CA PRO A 80 -23.35 -16.69 18.38
C PRO A 80 -22.18 -16.85 17.38
N LYS A 81 -22.02 -18.05 16.80
CA LYS A 81 -20.99 -18.35 15.79
C LYS A 81 -21.19 -17.56 14.49
N SER A 82 -22.42 -17.16 14.16
CA SER A 82 -22.70 -16.33 12.97
C SER A 82 -22.39 -14.85 13.15
N LYS A 83 -22.19 -14.39 14.39
CA LYS A 83 -21.85 -12.98 14.68
C LYS A 83 -20.37 -12.64 14.49
N VAL A 84 -19.52 -13.66 14.38
CA VAL A 84 -18.07 -13.52 14.14
C VAL A 84 -17.73 -13.94 12.71
N PRO A 85 -16.54 -13.56 12.19
CA PRO A 85 -16.07 -14.05 10.90
C PRO A 85 -16.05 -15.57 10.79
N LEU A 86 -16.59 -16.12 9.70
CA LEU A 86 -16.54 -17.55 9.42
C LEU A 86 -15.08 -17.99 9.18
N ALA A 87 -14.57 -18.87 10.05
CA ALA A 87 -13.27 -19.55 9.95
C ALA A 87 -12.12 -18.64 9.44
N HIS A 88 -11.95 -17.46 10.02
CA HIS A 88 -11.11 -16.38 9.47
C HIS A 88 -9.58 -16.60 9.57
N ALA A 89 -9.12 -17.64 10.28
CA ALA A 89 -7.70 -17.97 10.34
C ALA A 89 -7.17 -18.37 8.95
N LEU A 90 -5.92 -18.01 8.66
CA LEU A 90 -5.22 -18.34 7.42
C LEU A 90 -3.95 -19.15 7.72
N PRO A 91 -3.63 -20.19 6.91
CA PRO A 91 -4.48 -20.81 5.89
C PRO A 91 -5.80 -21.32 6.46
N ARG A 92 -6.87 -21.35 5.65
CA ARG A 92 -8.20 -21.72 6.16
C ARG A 92 -8.19 -23.12 6.77
N PRO A 93 -8.61 -23.29 8.04
CA PRO A 93 -8.66 -24.60 8.66
C PRO A 93 -9.86 -25.45 8.20
N TYR A 94 -10.83 -24.84 7.50
CA TYR A 94 -12.06 -25.50 7.08
C TYR A 94 -12.50 -25.06 5.69
N SER A 95 -13.21 -25.94 4.99
CA SER A 95 -14.04 -25.61 3.83
C SER A 95 -15.44 -25.19 4.31
N ALA A 96 -16.05 -24.18 3.68
CA ALA A 96 -17.41 -23.76 4.02
C ALA A 96 -18.40 -24.04 2.89
N VAL A 97 -19.37 -24.93 3.13
CA VAL A 97 -20.39 -25.34 2.15
C VAL A 97 -21.78 -24.90 2.58
N VAL A 98 -22.54 -24.36 1.64
CA VAL A 98 -23.93 -23.93 1.89
C VAL A 98 -24.87 -25.14 1.95
N VAL A 99 -25.66 -25.26 3.02
CA VAL A 99 -26.62 -26.38 3.18
C VAL A 99 -28.09 -25.98 3.09
N SER A 100 -28.40 -24.72 3.43
CA SER A 100 -29.75 -24.17 3.18
C SER A 100 -29.96 -23.92 1.68
N ASP A 101 -31.22 -23.93 1.24
CA ASP A 101 -31.60 -23.70 -0.17
C ASP A 101 -30.94 -22.44 -0.74
N ARG A 102 -30.89 -21.38 0.08
CA ARG A 102 -30.16 -20.15 -0.20
C ARG A 102 -29.67 -19.49 1.08
N ILE A 103 -28.50 -18.86 1.00
CA ILE A 103 -27.95 -17.99 2.06
C ILE A 103 -27.77 -16.57 1.58
N GLU A 104 -27.63 -15.65 2.54
CA GLU A 104 -27.04 -14.33 2.32
C GLU A 104 -25.83 -14.14 3.21
N TYR A 105 -24.80 -13.49 2.68
CA TYR A 105 -23.56 -13.23 3.41
C TYR A 105 -22.93 -11.90 2.99
N LEU A 106 -22.12 -11.34 3.89
CA LEU A 106 -21.24 -10.22 3.60
C LEU A 106 -19.85 -10.74 3.28
N LEU A 107 -19.22 -10.11 2.29
CA LEU A 107 -17.85 -10.32 1.89
C LEU A 107 -17.09 -9.00 2.03
N ILE A 108 -16.06 -9.02 2.86
CA ILE A 108 -15.18 -7.88 3.15
C ILE A 108 -13.75 -8.29 2.83
N ASP A 109 -12.94 -7.37 2.33
CA ASP A 109 -11.49 -7.57 2.22
C ASP A 109 -10.85 -7.59 3.62
N SER A 110 -10.09 -8.64 3.95
CA SER A 110 -9.57 -8.82 5.31
C SER A 110 -8.50 -7.80 5.69
N GLU A 111 -7.63 -7.42 4.75
CA GLU A 111 -6.59 -6.41 5.03
C GLU A 111 -7.24 -5.06 5.33
N PHE A 112 -8.23 -4.68 4.53
CA PHE A 112 -8.98 -3.46 4.76
C PHE A 112 -9.72 -3.48 6.10
N LEU A 113 -10.36 -4.60 6.45
CA LEU A 113 -11.05 -4.74 7.74
C LEU A 113 -10.09 -4.53 8.93
N ASP A 114 -8.93 -5.18 8.91
CA ASP A 114 -7.95 -5.11 10.00
C ASP A 114 -7.43 -3.69 10.20
N VAL A 115 -7.18 -2.96 9.11
CA VAL A 115 -6.77 -1.55 9.16
C VAL A 115 -7.85 -0.68 9.81
N VAL A 116 -9.11 -0.82 9.39
CA VAL A 116 -10.21 0.02 9.90
C VAL A 116 -10.50 -0.30 11.38
N VAL A 117 -10.43 -1.57 11.79
CA VAL A 117 -10.62 -1.97 13.20
C VAL A 117 -9.48 -1.46 14.09
N THR A 118 -8.23 -1.58 13.64
CA THR A 118 -7.06 -1.06 14.37
C THR A 118 -7.18 0.45 14.57
N TRP A 119 -7.70 1.16 13.58
CA TRP A 119 -7.91 2.60 13.65
C TRP A 119 -9.03 3.00 14.62
N ASP A 120 -10.13 2.25 14.66
CA ASP A 120 -11.24 2.54 15.57
C ASP A 120 -10.84 2.37 17.05
N GLN A 121 -10.02 1.37 17.36
CA GLN A 121 -9.55 1.09 18.72
C GLN A 121 -8.48 2.06 19.22
N THR A 122 -7.68 2.65 18.33
CA THR A 122 -6.60 3.59 18.69
C THR A 122 -7.09 5.05 18.75
N GLY A 123 -8.31 5.33 18.29
CA GLY A 123 -8.78 6.68 17.95
C GLY A 123 -9.62 7.43 18.99
N SER A 124 -9.21 7.54 20.26
CA SER A 124 -9.78 8.51 21.21
C SER A 124 -9.36 9.95 20.88
N TYR A 125 -9.65 10.43 19.68
CA TYR A 125 -9.59 11.85 19.36
C TYR A 125 -10.75 12.18 18.42
N LYS A 126 -11.69 12.98 18.94
CA LYS A 126 -12.59 13.75 18.09
C LYS A 126 -11.69 14.69 17.30
N VAL A 127 -11.54 14.42 16.01
CA VAL A 127 -11.09 15.45 15.07
C VAL A 127 -12.22 16.48 15.11
N THR A 128 -12.02 17.54 15.90
CA THR A 128 -12.89 18.70 15.87
C THR A 128 -12.98 19.11 14.42
N GLU A 129 -14.21 19.08 13.93
CA GLU A 129 -14.68 19.50 12.62
C GLU A 129 -13.68 20.43 11.92
N LEU A 130 -13.21 20.00 10.74
CA LEU A 130 -12.80 20.92 9.69
C LEU A 130 -14.01 21.83 9.41
N GLN A 131 -14.11 22.93 10.18
CA GLN A 131 -15.14 23.93 10.00
C GLN A 131 -15.03 24.48 8.58
N GLY A 132 -16.04 24.23 7.77
CA GLY A 132 -16.21 24.89 6.48
C GLY A 132 -16.61 24.01 5.28
N ILE A 133 -17.31 22.89 5.46
CA ILE A 133 -17.97 22.22 4.32
C ILE A 133 -19.40 21.84 4.70
N GLU A 134 -20.31 22.80 4.54
CA GLU A 134 -21.69 22.46 4.18
C GLU A 134 -21.73 22.11 2.68
N GLU A 135 -22.55 21.12 2.34
CA GLU A 135 -22.95 20.68 0.99
C GLU A 135 -21.97 19.77 0.20
N ASP A 136 -21.85 18.51 0.63
CA ASP A 136 -22.43 17.35 -0.10
C ASP A 136 -21.94 16.04 0.55
N ALA A 137 -22.83 15.45 1.36
CA ALA A 137 -22.63 14.19 2.06
C ALA A 137 -22.67 13.01 1.07
N ALA A 138 -21.63 12.86 0.25
CA ALA A 138 -21.33 11.63 -0.49
C ALA A 138 -19.83 11.41 -0.76
N GLY A 139 -18.97 12.44 -0.80
CA GLY A 139 -17.61 12.32 -1.37
C GLY A 139 -16.40 12.50 -0.43
N ALA A 140 -16.55 13.07 0.77
CA ALA A 140 -15.41 13.58 1.54
C ALA A 140 -14.46 12.49 2.13
N ASP A 141 -14.91 11.24 2.28
CA ASP A 141 -14.17 10.17 2.99
C ASP A 141 -13.43 9.15 2.10
N ASP A 142 -13.47 9.27 0.76
CA ASP A 142 -12.95 8.22 -0.13
C ASP A 142 -11.44 8.34 -0.43
N TRP A 143 -10.84 9.54 -0.29
CA TRP A 143 -9.39 9.70 -0.54
C TRP A 143 -8.53 8.98 0.51
N MET A 144 -8.94 9.00 1.78
CA MET A 144 -8.24 8.30 2.86
C MET A 144 -8.29 6.79 2.64
N THR A 145 -9.45 6.28 2.24
CA THR A 145 -9.63 4.88 1.85
C THR A 145 -8.75 4.54 0.64
N ALA A 146 -8.66 5.42 -0.35
CA ALA A 146 -7.83 5.20 -1.52
C ALA A 146 -6.33 5.18 -1.17
N LEU A 147 -5.87 6.09 -0.31
CA LEU A 147 -4.48 6.12 0.19
C LEU A 147 -4.12 4.83 0.93
N LEU A 148 -4.99 4.36 1.82
CA LEU A 148 -4.78 3.13 2.59
C LEU A 148 -4.69 1.87 1.72
N ARG A 149 -5.25 1.87 0.51
CA ARG A 149 -5.18 0.73 -0.43
C ARG A 149 -3.90 0.71 -1.26
N THR A 150 -3.08 1.75 -1.17
CA THR A 150 -1.77 1.73 -1.82
C THR A 150 -0.90 0.67 -1.15
N ARG A 151 -0.17 -0.11 -1.95
CA ARG A 151 0.68 -1.19 -1.43
C ARG A 151 1.75 -0.70 -0.45
N ALA A 152 2.16 0.55 -0.57
CA ALA A 152 3.06 1.19 0.37
C ALA A 152 2.44 1.22 1.78
N PHE A 153 1.18 1.66 1.92
CA PHE A 153 0.56 1.82 3.23
C PHE A 153 0.25 0.49 3.95
N HIS A 154 0.05 -0.62 3.22
CA HIS A 154 -0.14 -1.95 3.82
C HIS A 154 1.07 -2.43 4.64
N LYS A 155 2.26 -1.95 4.30
CA LYS A 155 3.53 -2.32 4.94
C LYS A 155 3.98 -1.30 5.99
N VAL A 156 3.26 -0.18 6.13
CA VAL A 156 3.56 0.83 7.15
C VAL A 156 2.95 0.41 8.49
N PRO A 157 3.71 0.46 9.60
CA PRO A 157 3.18 0.16 10.93
C PRO A 157 1.95 1.02 11.27
N PRO A 158 0.88 0.48 11.89
CA PRO A 158 -0.34 1.23 12.18
C PRO A 158 -0.11 2.55 12.96
N ALA A 159 0.83 2.57 13.90
CA ALA A 159 1.19 3.77 14.66
C ALA A 159 1.75 4.89 13.75
N ASN A 160 2.48 4.53 12.69
CA ASN A 160 3.01 5.50 11.73
C ASN A 160 1.89 6.04 10.82
N ILE A 161 0.92 5.22 10.45
CA ILE A 161 -0.24 5.64 9.66
C ILE A 161 -1.01 6.75 10.39
N GLN A 162 -1.28 6.57 11.69
CA GLN A 162 -1.89 7.62 12.52
C GLN A 162 -1.05 8.90 12.50
N ALA A 163 0.25 8.76 12.70
CA ALA A 163 1.16 9.89 12.77
C ALA A 163 1.31 10.61 11.41
N VAL A 164 1.09 9.92 10.29
CA VAL A 164 1.00 10.53 8.94
C VAL A 164 -0.24 11.39 8.86
N PHE A 165 -1.42 10.86 9.20
CA PHE A 165 -2.67 11.64 9.13
C PHE A 165 -2.66 12.87 10.03
N MET A 166 -2.02 12.79 11.21
CA MET A 166 -1.87 13.95 12.10
C MET A 166 -0.96 15.05 11.54
N ARG A 167 -0.09 14.71 10.58
CA ARG A 167 0.88 15.64 9.98
C ARG A 167 0.57 15.99 8.53
N LEU A 168 -0.50 15.42 7.98
CA LEU A 168 -0.98 15.77 6.64
C LEU A 168 -1.66 17.14 6.71
N GLU A 169 -1.19 18.05 5.87
CA GLU A 169 -1.76 19.38 5.74
C GLU A 169 -2.60 19.44 4.47
N ARG A 170 -3.83 19.95 4.58
CA ARG A 170 -4.67 20.19 3.41
C ARG A 170 -4.29 21.50 2.75
N VAL A 171 -4.11 21.48 1.43
CA VAL A 171 -3.86 22.67 0.60
C VAL A 171 -4.82 22.70 -0.58
N GLU A 172 -5.42 23.87 -0.82
CA GLU A 172 -6.36 24.09 -1.93
C GLU A 172 -5.63 24.66 -3.13
N HIS A 173 -6.01 24.19 -4.33
CA HIS A 173 -5.43 24.64 -5.59
C HIS A 173 -6.51 24.84 -6.65
N ARG A 174 -6.23 25.76 -7.58
CA ARG A 174 -7.07 26.02 -8.75
C ARG A 174 -6.56 25.27 -9.98
N ALA A 175 -7.45 25.06 -10.94
CA ALA A 175 -7.08 24.55 -12.25
C ALA A 175 -5.96 25.41 -12.88
N GLY A 176 -4.91 24.76 -13.35
CA GLY A 176 -3.72 25.41 -13.92
C GLY A 176 -2.57 25.64 -12.92
N ASP A 177 -2.80 25.53 -11.62
CA ASP A 177 -1.73 25.69 -10.62
C ASP A 177 -0.64 24.62 -10.81
N ILE A 178 0.63 25.05 -10.75
CA ILE A 178 1.79 24.15 -10.74
C ILE A 178 2.10 23.81 -9.29
N VAL A 179 1.94 22.54 -8.94
CA VAL A 179 2.18 22.02 -7.57
C VAL A 179 3.63 21.60 -7.39
N ILE A 180 4.21 21.01 -8.44
CA ILE A 180 5.62 20.60 -8.51
C ILE A 180 6.15 21.05 -9.87
N LYS A 181 7.34 21.64 -9.91
CA LYS A 181 8.04 21.95 -11.15
C LYS A 181 9.29 21.07 -11.30
N GLN A 182 9.49 20.55 -12.51
CA GLN A 182 10.70 19.80 -12.84
C GLN A 182 11.96 20.63 -12.58
N GLY A 183 12.98 20.00 -11.99
CA GLY A 183 14.26 20.62 -11.66
C GLY A 183 14.32 21.34 -10.32
N GLU A 184 13.19 21.53 -9.62
CA GLU A 184 13.18 22.11 -8.28
C GLU A 184 13.55 21.09 -7.20
N GLU A 185 13.90 21.57 -6.01
CA GLU A 185 14.09 20.71 -4.83
C GLU A 185 12.74 20.21 -4.30
N GLY A 186 12.73 18.98 -3.79
CA GLY A 186 11.53 18.35 -3.26
C GLY A 186 11.42 18.46 -1.74
N GLU A 187 10.42 19.19 -1.24
CA GLU A 187 10.17 19.36 0.20
C GLU A 187 8.92 18.65 0.73
N TYR A 188 7.99 18.28 -0.16
CA TYR A 188 6.71 17.67 0.21
C TYR A 188 6.34 16.48 -0.66
N PHE A 189 5.66 15.53 -0.04
CA PHE A 189 4.93 14.43 -0.68
C PHE A 189 3.45 14.81 -0.72
N TYR A 190 2.72 14.41 -1.77
CA TYR A 190 1.33 14.81 -1.97
C TYR A 190 0.41 13.61 -2.21
N VAL A 191 -0.84 13.76 -1.77
CA VAL A 191 -1.96 12.86 -2.06
C VAL A 191 -3.10 13.70 -2.62
N VAL A 192 -3.70 13.26 -3.73
CA VAL A 192 -4.86 13.92 -4.30
C VAL A 192 -6.09 13.61 -3.44
N ALA A 193 -6.60 14.59 -2.70
CA ALA A 193 -7.84 14.43 -1.93
C ALA A 193 -9.08 14.71 -2.79
N ASN A 194 -9.00 15.68 -3.69
CA ASN A 194 -10.05 16.01 -4.65
C ASN A 194 -9.45 16.65 -5.91
N GLY A 195 -10.11 16.48 -7.05
CA GLY A 195 -9.67 17.01 -8.35
C GLY A 195 -8.77 16.06 -9.13
N ARG A 196 -8.11 16.61 -10.16
CA ARG A 196 -7.23 15.85 -11.07
C ARG A 196 -5.95 16.62 -11.37
N CYS A 197 -4.84 15.90 -11.55
CA CYS A 197 -3.54 16.48 -11.89
C CYS A 197 -2.98 15.85 -13.18
N ALA A 198 -2.15 16.59 -13.91
CA ALA A 198 -1.34 16.07 -15.00
C ALA A 198 0.13 16.01 -14.60
N VAL A 199 0.80 14.92 -14.94
CA VAL A 199 2.25 14.78 -14.82
C VAL A 199 2.86 14.97 -16.20
N THR A 200 3.74 15.95 -16.35
CA THR A 200 4.45 16.25 -17.60
C THR A 200 5.95 16.26 -17.38
N ARG A 201 6.72 15.86 -18.39
CA ARG A 201 8.19 15.91 -18.33
C ARG A 201 8.76 16.53 -19.59
N GLU A 202 9.56 17.56 -19.42
CA GLU A 202 10.33 18.17 -20.50
C GLU A 202 11.51 17.28 -20.87
N THR A 203 11.78 17.16 -22.17
CA THR A 203 12.96 16.47 -22.68
C THR A 203 13.75 17.39 -23.60
N PRO A 204 15.04 17.13 -23.86
CA PRO A 204 15.83 17.92 -24.80
C PRO A 204 15.18 18.05 -26.19
N LEU A 205 14.38 17.07 -26.60
CA LEU A 205 13.68 17.01 -27.88
C LEU A 205 12.30 17.69 -27.85
N THR A 206 11.68 17.83 -26.67
CA THR A 206 10.32 18.36 -26.50
C THR A 206 10.24 19.27 -25.26
N ARG A 207 10.52 20.57 -25.46
CA ARG A 207 10.39 21.60 -24.41
C ARG A 207 8.95 21.89 -23.99
N SER A 208 7.95 21.49 -24.79
CA SER A 208 6.53 21.63 -24.43
C SER A 208 6.06 20.60 -23.40
N GLY A 209 6.91 19.64 -23.02
CA GLY A 209 6.60 18.59 -22.04
C GLY A 209 5.78 17.45 -22.63
N VAL A 210 6.19 16.22 -22.36
CA VAL A 210 5.42 15.00 -22.68
C VAL A 210 4.54 14.66 -21.49
N ARG A 211 3.23 14.48 -21.70
CA ARG A 211 2.31 14.04 -20.66
C ARG A 211 2.55 12.56 -20.34
N LEU A 212 2.92 12.28 -19.09
CA LEU A 212 3.27 10.94 -18.61
C LEU A 212 2.07 10.24 -17.97
N ALA A 213 1.23 10.98 -17.25
CA ALA A 213 0.11 10.43 -16.50
C ALA A 213 -0.96 11.50 -16.19
N GLU A 214 -2.15 11.03 -15.83
CA GLU A 214 -3.19 11.78 -15.12
C GLU A 214 -3.34 11.15 -13.74
N LEU A 215 -3.41 11.99 -12.70
CA LEU A 215 -3.59 11.57 -11.32
C LEU A 215 -4.98 12.00 -10.85
N THR A 216 -5.62 11.15 -10.06
CA THR A 216 -6.98 11.29 -9.55
C THR A 216 -7.00 11.05 -8.04
N MET A 217 -8.16 11.20 -7.40
CA MET A 217 -8.33 11.01 -5.97
C MET A 217 -7.68 9.71 -5.46
N GLY A 218 -6.84 9.85 -4.42
CA GLY A 218 -6.08 8.76 -3.82
C GLY A 218 -4.71 8.50 -4.44
N ASP A 219 -4.45 9.00 -5.65
CA ASP A 219 -3.13 8.91 -6.25
C ASP A 219 -2.15 9.81 -5.48
N THR A 220 -0.90 9.35 -5.42
CA THR A 220 0.18 10.01 -4.69
C THR A 220 1.26 10.46 -5.65
N PHE A 221 1.97 11.53 -5.30
CA PHE A 221 3.08 12.01 -6.12
C PHE A 221 4.12 12.81 -5.33
N GLY A 222 5.28 12.97 -5.94
CA GLY A 222 6.39 13.74 -5.37
C GLY A 222 7.28 12.94 -4.41
N GLU A 223 7.08 11.64 -4.26
CA GLU A 223 7.90 10.77 -3.42
C GLU A 223 9.36 10.67 -3.91
N GLU A 224 9.57 10.58 -5.23
CA GLU A 224 10.89 10.23 -5.79
C GLU A 224 12.00 11.20 -5.41
N ALA A 225 11.74 12.50 -5.44
CA ALA A 225 12.72 13.53 -5.08
C ALA A 225 13.07 13.49 -3.57
N LEU A 226 12.10 13.15 -2.72
CA LEU A 226 12.32 13.07 -1.27
C LEU A 226 13.18 11.86 -0.90
N ILE A 227 12.98 10.78 -1.65
CA ILE A 227 13.63 9.51 -1.44
C ILE A 227 15.08 9.54 -1.96
N SER A 228 15.27 10.01 -3.19
CA SER A 228 16.57 10.02 -3.87
C SER A 228 17.46 11.23 -3.59
N ASP A 229 16.95 12.25 -2.88
CA ASP A 229 17.60 13.56 -2.72
C ASP A 229 18.06 14.16 -4.07
N ALA A 230 17.26 13.94 -5.11
CA ALA A 230 17.45 14.51 -6.43
C ALA A 230 16.35 15.55 -6.75
N PRO A 231 16.61 16.50 -7.65
CA PRO A 231 15.59 17.43 -8.11
C PRO A 231 14.37 16.71 -8.70
N ARG A 232 13.23 17.40 -8.68
CA ARG A 232 11.96 16.93 -9.24
C ARG A 232 12.15 16.49 -10.69
N ASN A 233 11.76 15.26 -11.01
CA ASN A 233 11.97 14.65 -12.32
C ASN A 233 10.87 14.99 -13.36
N ALA A 234 9.79 15.62 -12.92
CA ALA A 234 8.62 15.97 -13.71
C ALA A 234 7.87 17.15 -13.07
N THR A 235 7.07 17.83 -13.87
CA THR A 235 6.12 18.86 -13.43
C THR A 235 4.76 18.22 -13.16
N VAL A 236 4.09 18.66 -12.09
CA VAL A 236 2.72 18.26 -11.76
C VAL A 236 1.86 19.51 -11.66
N SER A 237 0.79 19.58 -12.45
CA SER A 237 -0.16 20.69 -12.45
C SER A 237 -1.61 20.23 -12.27
N MET A 238 -2.43 21.08 -11.67
CA MET A 238 -3.85 20.84 -11.50
C MET A 238 -4.59 20.98 -12.83
N LEU A 239 -5.44 20.00 -13.16
CA LEU A 239 -6.34 20.02 -14.32
C LEU A 239 -7.73 20.56 -13.97
N THR A 240 -8.11 20.45 -12.70
CA THR A 240 -9.37 20.97 -12.14
C THR A 240 -9.06 21.66 -10.83
N ASP A 241 -9.98 22.47 -10.34
CA ASP A 241 -9.96 22.90 -8.94
C ASP A 241 -9.99 21.66 -8.03
N GLY A 242 -9.34 21.74 -6.88
CA GLY A 242 -9.25 20.61 -5.97
C GLY A 242 -8.33 20.86 -4.78
N SER A 243 -8.22 19.82 -3.96
CA SER A 243 -7.47 19.85 -2.72
C SER A 243 -6.46 18.71 -2.67
N LEU A 244 -5.27 19.00 -2.17
CA LEU A 244 -4.22 18.01 -1.93
C LEU A 244 -3.96 17.90 -0.43
N MET A 245 -3.52 16.72 0.01
CA MET A 245 -2.88 16.55 1.30
C MET A 245 -1.38 16.50 1.09
N ARG A 246 -0.61 17.29 1.84
CA ARG A 246 0.85 17.31 1.77
C ARG A 246 1.49 16.84 3.08
N LEU A 247 2.60 16.12 2.95
CA LEU A 247 3.43 15.65 4.08
C LEU A 247 4.86 16.15 3.88
N SER A 248 5.49 16.66 4.94
CA SER A 248 6.87 17.16 4.87
C SER A 248 7.85 16.05 4.49
N LYS A 249 8.99 16.40 3.87
CA LYS A 249 10.09 15.46 3.55
C LYS A 249 10.55 14.65 4.76
N LYS A 250 10.67 15.32 5.91
CA LYS A 250 11.08 14.71 7.18
C LYS A 250 10.08 13.65 7.63
N ASP A 251 8.80 14.01 7.67
CA ASP A 251 7.75 13.10 8.12
C ASP A 251 7.52 11.96 7.13
N PHE A 252 7.59 12.25 5.82
CA PHE A 252 7.56 11.23 4.79
C PHE A 252 8.68 10.21 5.01
N ARG A 253 9.91 10.67 5.24
CA ARG A 253 11.05 9.77 5.47
C ARG A 253 10.86 8.91 6.71
N GLN A 254 10.49 9.53 7.83
CA GLN A 254 10.37 8.85 9.11
C GLN A 254 9.18 7.87 9.16
N LEU A 255 8.05 8.25 8.58
CA LEU A 255 6.78 7.56 8.80
C LEU A 255 6.40 6.62 7.66
N LEU A 256 6.83 6.92 6.43
CA LEU A 256 6.47 6.15 5.24
C LEU A 256 7.69 5.45 4.62
N HIS A 257 8.81 6.15 4.42
CA HIS A 257 9.95 5.58 3.71
C HIS A 257 10.73 4.55 4.55
N GLU A 258 11.30 4.95 5.68
CA GLU A 258 12.15 4.08 6.51
C GLU A 258 11.48 2.76 6.94
N PRO A 259 10.21 2.75 7.38
CA PRO A 259 9.54 1.51 7.78
C PRO A 259 9.34 0.51 6.64
N LEU A 260 9.39 0.96 5.39
CA LEU A 260 9.21 0.12 4.20
C LEU A 260 10.50 -0.51 3.69
N LEU A 261 11.64 -0.14 4.28
CA LEU A 261 12.95 -0.65 3.88
C LEU A 261 13.39 -1.77 4.81
N ASN A 262 13.73 -2.91 4.22
CA ASN A 262 14.44 -3.96 4.92
C ASN A 262 15.96 -3.72 4.79
N TRP A 263 16.54 -3.07 5.80
CA TRP A 263 17.97 -2.81 5.85
C TRP A 263 18.75 -4.03 6.35
N ILE A 264 19.69 -4.52 5.54
CA ILE A 264 20.55 -5.66 5.89
C ILE A 264 22.02 -5.26 5.84
N ASP A 265 22.84 -5.88 6.68
CA ASP A 265 24.29 -5.73 6.61
C ASP A 265 24.90 -6.57 5.48
N TYR A 266 26.22 -6.43 5.27
CA TYR A 266 26.92 -7.15 4.20
C TYR A 266 26.94 -8.66 4.40
N ALA A 267 27.00 -9.16 5.64
CA ALA A 267 27.02 -10.60 5.91
C ALA A 267 25.66 -11.23 5.59
N GLN A 268 24.58 -10.56 6.00
CA GLN A 268 23.20 -10.94 5.65
C GLN A 268 22.96 -10.86 4.15
N ALA A 269 23.47 -9.83 3.47
CA ALA A 269 23.35 -9.70 2.03
C ALA A 269 24.00 -10.88 1.29
N ARG A 270 25.20 -11.31 1.73
CA ARG A 270 25.86 -12.51 1.20
C ARG A 270 25.04 -13.78 1.41
N GLN A 271 24.35 -13.92 2.54
CA GLN A 271 23.47 -15.07 2.80
C GLN A 271 22.25 -15.07 1.87
N VAL A 272 21.67 -13.90 1.60
CA VAL A 272 20.56 -13.77 0.64
C VAL A 272 21.01 -14.21 -0.76
N THR A 273 22.19 -13.76 -1.20
CA THR A 273 22.69 -14.12 -2.54
C THR A 273 23.14 -15.57 -2.64
N SER A 274 23.74 -16.15 -1.59
CA SER A 274 24.08 -17.58 -1.59
C SER A 274 22.85 -18.50 -1.58
N SER A 275 21.70 -18.00 -1.12
CA SER A 275 20.42 -18.72 -1.11
C SER A 275 19.60 -18.52 -2.40
N GLY A 276 20.22 -18.04 -3.48
CA GLY A 276 19.59 -17.84 -4.79
C GLY A 276 19.07 -16.41 -5.06
N GLY A 277 19.25 -15.48 -4.12
CA GLY A 277 18.99 -14.05 -4.33
C GLY A 277 20.01 -13.39 -5.29
N GLN A 278 19.77 -12.14 -5.66
CA GLN A 278 20.61 -11.43 -6.63
C GLN A 278 20.87 -9.97 -6.22
N TRP A 279 22.08 -9.48 -6.50
CA TRP A 279 22.41 -8.06 -6.34
C TRP A 279 21.83 -7.22 -7.49
N ILE A 280 21.27 -6.06 -7.15
CA ILE A 280 20.98 -4.99 -8.10
C ILE A 280 21.83 -3.78 -7.72
N ASP A 281 22.80 -3.45 -8.58
CA ASP A 281 23.62 -2.28 -8.42
C ASP A 281 23.00 -1.11 -9.18
N VAL A 282 22.62 -0.05 -8.45
CA VAL A 282 21.91 1.10 -9.02
C VAL A 282 22.80 2.28 -9.36
N ARG A 283 24.12 2.09 -9.31
CA ARG A 283 25.12 3.08 -9.73
C ARG A 283 25.25 3.14 -11.25
N LEU A 284 25.93 4.17 -11.75
CA LEU A 284 26.24 4.32 -13.18
C LEU A 284 27.19 3.21 -13.65
N PRO A 285 27.19 2.86 -14.94
CA PRO A 285 28.05 1.79 -15.47
C PRO A 285 29.54 2.00 -15.16
N ALA A 286 30.04 3.23 -15.22
CA ALA A 286 31.43 3.54 -14.88
C ALA A 286 31.77 3.26 -13.41
N GLU A 287 30.83 3.53 -12.49
CA GLU A 287 31.00 3.22 -11.05
C GLU A 287 30.98 1.71 -10.82
N PHE A 288 30.14 0.99 -11.56
CA PHE A 288 30.01 -0.47 -11.50
C PHE A 288 31.25 -1.19 -12.05
N GLU A 289 31.78 -0.76 -13.19
CA GLU A 289 32.99 -1.32 -13.81
C GLU A 289 34.21 -1.19 -12.90
N HIS A 290 34.29 -0.13 -12.10
CA HIS A 290 35.39 0.06 -11.17
C HIS A 290 35.43 -1.01 -10.07
N TYR A 291 34.26 -1.31 -9.46
CA TYR A 291 34.09 -2.41 -8.51
C TYR A 291 32.61 -2.70 -8.33
N HIS A 292 32.26 -3.96 -8.10
CA HIS A 292 30.89 -4.39 -7.81
C HIS A 292 30.90 -5.75 -7.10
N ALA A 293 29.74 -6.15 -6.57
CA ALA A 293 29.58 -7.51 -6.04
C ALA A 293 29.49 -8.52 -7.19
N ASP A 294 30.02 -9.73 -6.98
CA ASP A 294 29.92 -10.80 -7.98
C ASP A 294 28.46 -11.11 -8.33
N ASP A 295 28.21 -11.40 -9.62
CA ASP A 295 26.88 -11.66 -10.20
C ASP A 295 25.85 -10.51 -10.06
N ALA A 296 26.31 -9.29 -9.76
CA ALA A 296 25.45 -8.13 -9.67
C ALA A 296 24.90 -7.68 -11.02
N LEU A 297 23.61 -7.37 -11.04
CA LEU A 297 22.95 -6.78 -12.19
C LEU A 297 23.04 -5.25 -12.10
N ASN A 298 23.74 -4.62 -13.04
CA ASN A 298 23.78 -3.16 -13.10
C ASN A 298 22.50 -2.58 -13.74
N ILE A 299 21.68 -1.93 -12.92
CA ILE A 299 20.50 -1.17 -13.35
C ILE A 299 20.57 0.22 -12.71
N PRO A 300 21.17 1.21 -13.41
CA PRO A 300 21.27 2.56 -12.88
C PRO A 300 19.91 3.10 -12.42
N ALA A 301 19.89 3.85 -11.32
CA ALA A 301 18.66 4.33 -10.68
C ALA A 301 17.68 5.02 -11.66
N HIS A 302 18.20 5.85 -12.58
CA HIS A 302 17.41 6.55 -13.60
C HIS A 302 16.74 5.59 -14.62
N SER A 303 17.28 4.39 -14.82
CA SER A 303 16.80 3.38 -15.76
C SER A 303 15.93 2.30 -15.10
N LEU A 304 15.89 2.24 -13.76
CA LEU A 304 15.20 1.18 -13.01
C LEU A 304 13.72 1.07 -13.37
N ARG A 305 13.00 2.19 -13.48
CA ARG A 305 11.57 2.20 -13.83
C ARG A 305 11.28 1.47 -15.15
N LEU A 306 12.19 1.59 -16.13
CA LEU A 306 12.03 0.97 -17.45
C LEU A 306 12.41 -0.52 -17.40
N LYS A 307 13.51 -0.86 -16.73
CA LYS A 307 14.04 -2.23 -16.68
C LYS A 307 13.35 -3.14 -15.66
N MET A 308 12.61 -2.59 -14.70
CA MET A 308 11.95 -3.37 -13.66
C MET A 308 10.97 -4.42 -14.19
N LYS A 309 10.41 -4.25 -15.40
CA LYS A 309 9.54 -5.25 -16.02
C LYS A 309 10.27 -6.55 -16.39
N SER A 310 11.59 -6.52 -16.53
CA SER A 310 12.39 -7.71 -16.84
C SER A 310 12.95 -8.42 -15.61
N LEU A 311 12.65 -7.92 -14.40
CA LEU A 311 13.07 -8.56 -13.15
C LEU A 311 12.12 -9.71 -12.80
N ASP A 312 12.68 -10.77 -12.21
CA ASP A 312 11.93 -11.92 -11.71
C ASP A 312 11.23 -11.56 -10.39
N ARG A 313 9.91 -11.77 -10.33
CA ARG A 313 9.11 -11.43 -9.16
C ARG A 313 9.26 -12.41 -7.99
N ASN A 314 9.74 -13.62 -8.26
CA ASN A 314 9.91 -14.67 -7.23
C ASN A 314 11.30 -14.64 -6.61
N ARG A 315 12.20 -13.81 -7.14
CA ARG A 315 13.58 -13.71 -6.67
C ARG A 315 13.71 -12.61 -5.61
N ARG A 316 14.53 -12.87 -4.59
CA ARG A 316 14.95 -11.85 -3.63
C ARG A 316 16.08 -11.01 -4.19
N TYR A 317 15.99 -9.69 -4.02
CA TYR A 317 17.03 -8.77 -4.45
C TYR A 317 17.67 -8.03 -3.29
N VAL A 318 18.99 -7.82 -3.38
CA VAL A 318 19.72 -6.87 -2.53
C VAL A 318 20.12 -5.69 -3.38
N VAL A 319 19.57 -4.51 -3.07
CA VAL A 319 19.83 -3.27 -3.81
C VAL A 319 20.98 -2.53 -3.16
N CYS A 320 21.97 -2.12 -3.96
CA CYS A 320 23.17 -1.46 -3.46
C CYS A 320 23.60 -0.25 -4.30
N CYS A 321 24.27 0.68 -3.62
CA CYS A 321 25.04 1.79 -4.18
C CYS A 321 26.19 2.11 -3.22
N ASP A 322 26.93 3.21 -3.38
CA ASP A 322 28.10 3.47 -2.50
C ASP A 322 27.73 3.80 -1.06
N THR A 323 26.60 4.48 -0.82
CA THR A 323 26.26 5.05 0.50
C THR A 323 24.90 4.61 1.06
N GLY A 324 24.20 3.69 0.38
CA GLY A 324 22.82 3.31 0.74
C GLY A 324 21.72 4.28 0.30
N ARG A 325 22.03 5.55 -0.03
CA ARG A 325 21.03 6.58 -0.37
C ARG A 325 20.31 6.34 -1.70
N ARG A 326 21.04 6.02 -2.77
CA ARG A 326 20.43 5.73 -4.08
C ARG A 326 19.68 4.38 -4.07
N SER A 327 20.23 3.41 -3.35
CA SER A 327 19.67 2.06 -3.27
C SER A 327 18.40 1.99 -2.42
N SER A 328 18.29 2.77 -1.33
CA SER A 328 17.03 2.87 -0.57
C SER A 328 15.90 3.39 -1.44
N ALA A 329 16.20 4.36 -2.32
CA ALA A 329 15.22 4.90 -3.24
C ALA A 329 14.70 3.90 -4.27
N CYS A 330 15.64 3.15 -4.84
CA CYS A 330 15.33 2.10 -5.78
C CYS A 330 14.57 0.94 -5.11
N ALA A 331 14.93 0.59 -3.87
CA ALA A 331 14.27 -0.44 -3.10
C ALA A 331 12.84 -0.05 -2.72
N TYR A 332 12.58 1.20 -2.35
CA TYR A 332 11.21 1.68 -2.14
C TYR A 332 10.33 1.45 -3.39
N LEU A 333 10.81 1.87 -4.57
CA LEU A 333 10.06 1.73 -5.83
C LEU A 333 9.81 0.26 -6.23
N LEU A 334 10.75 -0.63 -5.91
CA LEU A 334 10.63 -2.07 -6.11
C LEU A 334 9.64 -2.68 -5.10
N SER A 335 9.76 -2.32 -3.82
CA SER A 335 8.86 -2.75 -2.74
C SER A 335 7.41 -2.37 -3.01
N GLU A 336 7.14 -1.16 -3.51
CA GLU A 336 5.80 -0.71 -3.90
C GLU A 336 5.20 -1.58 -5.01
N ARG A 337 6.02 -2.09 -5.93
CA ARG A 337 5.59 -2.97 -7.02
C ARG A 337 5.55 -4.45 -6.63
N GLY A 338 5.84 -4.75 -5.38
CA GLY A 338 5.70 -6.07 -4.76
C GLY A 338 6.92 -6.97 -4.93
N PHE A 339 8.10 -6.42 -5.22
CA PHE A 339 9.33 -7.22 -5.19
C PHE A 339 9.79 -7.45 -3.73
N ASP A 340 10.41 -8.60 -3.47
CA ASP A 340 11.09 -8.90 -2.20
C ASP A 340 12.51 -8.33 -2.27
N VAL A 341 12.70 -7.16 -1.66
CA VAL A 341 13.95 -6.40 -1.76
C VAL A 341 14.47 -5.98 -0.40
N SER A 342 15.80 -6.03 -0.26
CA SER A 342 16.53 -5.51 0.89
C SER A 342 17.54 -4.46 0.43
N VAL A 343 17.87 -3.52 1.31
CA VAL A 343 18.86 -2.47 1.05
C VAL A 343 20.14 -2.81 1.79
N LEU A 344 21.27 -2.79 1.09
CA LEU A 344 22.57 -2.88 1.75
C LEU A 344 22.79 -1.62 2.61
N ARG A 345 22.86 -1.82 3.93
CA ARG A 345 23.19 -0.78 4.91
C ARG A 345 24.59 -0.23 4.63
N ASP A 346 24.75 1.08 4.74
CA ASP A 346 26.00 1.83 4.55
C ASP A 346 26.61 1.76 3.13
N GLY A 347 26.00 1.00 2.21
CA GLY A 347 26.42 0.86 0.83
C GLY A 347 27.72 0.06 0.62
N LEU A 348 28.13 -0.11 -0.63
CA LEU A 348 29.29 -0.92 -1.00
C LEU A 348 30.62 -0.31 -0.56
N GLY A 349 30.69 1.02 -0.39
CA GLY A 349 31.94 1.71 -0.05
C GLY A 349 32.53 1.30 1.31
N THR A 350 31.71 0.74 2.20
CA THR A 350 32.12 0.25 3.53
C THR A 350 32.42 -1.24 3.56
N THR A 351 32.27 -1.93 2.42
CA THR A 351 32.41 -3.38 2.33
C THR A 351 33.80 -3.81 1.89
N GLU A 352 34.11 -5.09 2.13
CA GLU A 352 35.34 -5.73 1.64
C GLU A 352 35.49 -5.66 0.11
N ILE A 353 34.40 -5.49 -0.64
CA ILE A 353 34.43 -5.36 -2.11
C ILE A 353 35.17 -4.08 -2.51
N ALA A 354 34.82 -2.95 -1.90
CA ALA A 354 35.49 -1.68 -2.16
C ALA A 354 36.94 -1.70 -1.68
N LEU A 355 37.20 -2.30 -0.51
CA LEU A 355 38.55 -2.40 0.05
C LEU A 355 39.49 -3.22 -0.84
N LYS A 356 39.00 -4.30 -1.46
CA LYS A 356 39.79 -5.10 -2.42
C LYS A 356 40.08 -4.36 -3.72
N ALA A 357 39.14 -3.54 -4.21
CA ALA A 357 39.34 -2.74 -5.42
C ALA A 357 40.33 -1.58 -5.24
N LEU A 358 40.48 -1.08 -4.00
CA LEU A 358 41.39 0.00 -3.64
C LEU A 358 42.79 -0.47 -3.21
N ALA A 359 43.03 -1.78 -3.12
CA ALA A 359 44.34 -2.33 -2.82
C ALA A 359 45.27 -2.16 -4.05
N PRO A 360 46.52 -1.68 -3.89
CA PRO A 360 47.46 -1.59 -5.00
C PRO A 360 47.74 -2.97 -5.58
N GLN A 361 47.63 -3.10 -6.91
CA GLN A 361 47.91 -4.34 -7.66
C GLN A 361 49.38 -4.72 -7.64
#